data_AF-A0A3N9P4S1-F1
#
_entry.id   AF-A0A3N9P4S1-F1
#
_cell.length_a   1.000
_cell.length_b   1.000
_cell.length_c   1.000
_cell.angle_alpha   90.00
_cell.angle_beta   90.00
_cell.angle_gamma   90.00
#
_symmetry.space_group_name_H-M   'P 1'
#
loop_
_entity.id
_entity.type
_entity.pdbx_description
1 polymer ?
#
loop_
_entity_poly.entity_id
_entity_poly.type
_entity_poly.pdbx_seq_one_letter_code
_entity_poly.pdbx_strand_id
1 'polypeptide(L)'
;MNFAKNLIIGIFVIALSSGIFILLLQDQSVKESIFRSTLEMFGDDLLKMVPPGEQRDLLGKKIDEFIAKAEKNELSEKQVQVTVARGFNMQLSPEKPTPEEIHALFDVPPERSRPSEFDKPPRDKGRRTANEINEERVAHQVRKLMSINQDMRSLIQTDSAYKELSKYTMFVADSGLQVVIDPNFYQQRVLPHNPQLDRLWEELSKEEQTVVFHKFSEMPNIVEQALDVSAPFLPRNLRKIVINADISADSLHIDFSKFMSNPDSVKKMIEESMRILDELKVYQP
;
A
#
# COMPACT_ATOMS: atom_id res chain seq x y z
N MET A 1 -24.59 -61.06 15.05
CA MET A 1 -25.21 -59.94 14.30
C MET A 1 -24.64 -58.55 14.63
N ASN A 2 -23.98 -58.36 15.78
CA ASN A 2 -23.48 -57.03 16.20
C ASN A 2 -22.18 -56.58 15.50
N PHE A 3 -21.34 -57.52 15.06
CA PHE A 3 -20.05 -57.21 14.42
C PHE A 3 -20.21 -56.47 13.08
N ALA A 4 -21.11 -56.95 12.22
CA ALA A 4 -21.38 -56.32 10.92
C ALA A 4 -21.95 -54.90 11.06
N LYS A 5 -22.83 -54.65 12.06
CA LYS A 5 -23.34 -53.32 12.38
C LYS A 5 -22.22 -52.37 12.83
N ASN A 6 -21.33 -52.83 13.71
CA ASN A 6 -20.23 -52.02 14.21
C ASN A 6 -19.21 -51.71 13.11
N LEU A 7 -18.97 -52.64 12.19
CA LEU A 7 -18.09 -52.44 11.03
C LEU A 7 -18.64 -51.36 10.09
N ILE A 8 -19.93 -51.42 9.76
CA ILE A 8 -20.59 -50.44 8.87
C ILE A 8 -20.54 -49.04 9.49
N ILE A 9 -20.82 -48.92 10.80
CA ILE A 9 -20.73 -47.66 11.51
C ILE A 9 -19.30 -47.13 11.51
N GLY A 10 -18.30 -47.98 11.73
CA GLY A 10 -16.88 -47.60 11.69
C GLY A 10 -16.46 -47.05 10.31
N ILE A 11 -16.84 -47.74 9.23
CA ILE A 11 -16.56 -47.29 7.86
C ILE A 11 -17.25 -45.95 7.58
N PHE A 12 -18.49 -45.77 8.04
CA PHE A 12 -19.23 -44.53 7.85
C PHE A 12 -18.57 -43.35 8.56
N VAL A 13 -18.13 -43.53 9.82
CA VAL A 13 -17.43 -42.48 10.58
C VAL A 13 -16.11 -42.09 9.91
N ILE A 14 -15.35 -43.07 9.40
CA ILE A 14 -14.10 -42.81 8.67
C ILE A 14 -14.38 -42.05 7.38
N ALA A 15 -15.37 -42.47 6.59
CA ALA A 15 -15.73 -41.79 5.35
C ALA A 15 -16.18 -40.34 5.60
N LEU A 16 -16.97 -40.12 6.66
CA LEU A 16 -17.44 -38.78 7.04
C LEU A 16 -16.29 -37.89 7.54
N SER A 17 -15.36 -38.45 8.32
CA SER A 17 -14.16 -37.74 8.77
C SER A 17 -13.23 -37.37 7.61
N SER A 18 -13.01 -38.28 6.67
CA SER A 18 -12.24 -38.00 5.45
C SER A 18 -12.92 -36.97 4.56
N GLY A 19 -14.25 -37.00 4.45
CA GLY A 19 -15.02 -35.99 3.71
C GLY A 19 -14.88 -34.58 4.28
N ILE A 20 -14.96 -34.44 5.62
CA ILE A 20 -14.72 -33.17 6.31
C ILE A 20 -13.27 -32.71 6.11
N PHE A 21 -12.30 -33.62 6.19
CA PHE A 21 -10.89 -33.29 5.96
C PHE A 21 -10.61 -32.80 4.54
N ILE A 22 -11.22 -33.43 3.52
CA ILE A 22 -11.12 -32.99 2.13
C ILE A 22 -11.79 -31.62 1.94
N LEU A 23 -12.95 -31.37 2.56
CA LEU A 23 -13.60 -30.07 2.53
C LEU A 23 -12.72 -28.97 3.16
N LEU A 24 -12.05 -29.27 4.27
CA LEU A 24 -11.10 -28.34 4.90
C LEU A 24 -9.87 -28.07 4.03
N LEU A 25 -9.35 -29.08 3.32
CA LEU A 25 -8.25 -28.90 2.36
C LEU A 25 -8.68 -28.08 1.12
N GLN A 26 -9.91 -28.28 0.64
CA GLN A 26 -10.44 -27.47 -0.45
C GLN A 26 -10.57 -25.99 -0.06
N ASP A 27 -11.04 -25.70 1.16
CA ASP A 27 -11.15 -24.33 1.66
C ASP A 27 -9.78 -23.62 1.72
N GLN A 28 -8.71 -24.33 2.09
CA GLN A 28 -7.33 -23.78 2.02
C GLN A 28 -6.89 -23.52 0.58
N SER A 29 -7.11 -24.46 -0.34
CA SER A 29 -6.73 -24.27 -1.75
C SER A 29 -7.50 -23.13 -2.43
N VAL A 30 -8.76 -22.90 -2.05
CA VAL A 30 -9.57 -21.78 -2.56
C VAL A 30 -9.06 -20.45 -1.99
N LYS A 31 -8.69 -20.40 -0.70
CA LYS A 31 -8.11 -19.19 -0.07
C LYS A 31 -6.76 -18.80 -0.69
N GLU A 32 -5.85 -19.77 -0.85
CA GLU A 32 -4.57 -19.57 -1.54
C GLU A 32 -4.79 -19.03 -2.98
N SER A 33 -5.80 -19.55 -3.68
CA SER A 33 -6.13 -19.09 -5.04
C SER A 33 -6.58 -17.63 -5.10
N ILE A 34 -7.32 -17.15 -4.09
CA ILE A 34 -7.88 -15.79 -4.04
C ILE A 34 -6.77 -14.78 -3.76
N PHE A 35 -5.90 -15.07 -2.79
CA PHE A 35 -4.80 -14.18 -2.42
C PHE A 35 -3.79 -14.05 -3.57
N ARG A 36 -3.33 -15.19 -4.10
CA ARG A 36 -2.45 -15.22 -5.28
C ARG A 36 -3.04 -14.46 -6.45
N SER A 37 -4.25 -14.81 -6.87
CA SER A 37 -4.92 -14.16 -8.01
C SER A 37 -5.04 -12.66 -7.83
N THR A 38 -5.25 -12.20 -6.60
CA THR A 38 -5.31 -10.76 -6.30
C THR A 38 -3.96 -10.07 -6.51
N LEU A 39 -2.88 -10.67 -6.01
CA LEU A 39 -1.54 -10.12 -6.19
C LEU A 39 -1.06 -10.23 -7.65
N GLU A 40 -1.47 -11.27 -8.38
CA GLU A 40 -1.24 -11.40 -9.83
C GLU A 40 -1.93 -10.26 -10.60
N MET A 41 -3.21 -9.99 -10.33
CA MET A 41 -3.92 -8.87 -10.95
C MET A 41 -3.26 -7.51 -10.65
N PHE A 42 -2.81 -7.30 -9.41
CA PHE A 42 -2.05 -6.12 -9.04
C PHE A 42 -0.72 -6.03 -9.80
N GLY A 43 0.01 -7.14 -9.90
CA GLY A 43 1.26 -7.26 -10.65
C GLY A 43 1.07 -6.97 -12.15
N ASP A 44 0.00 -7.47 -12.75
CA ASP A 44 -0.36 -7.21 -14.15
C ASP A 44 -0.57 -5.72 -14.42
N ASP A 45 -1.19 -5.00 -13.48
CA ASP A 45 -1.38 -3.56 -13.61
C ASP A 45 -0.05 -2.78 -13.53
N LEU A 46 0.92 -3.25 -12.73
CA LEU A 46 2.27 -2.70 -12.71
C LEU A 46 3.05 -3.03 -13.99
N LEU A 47 2.93 -4.25 -14.52
CA LEU A 47 3.57 -4.66 -15.77
C LEU A 47 3.14 -3.81 -16.96
N LYS A 48 1.88 -3.34 -16.99
CA LYS A 48 1.37 -2.42 -18.03
C LYS A 48 2.08 -1.06 -18.02
N MET A 49 2.73 -0.67 -16.92
CA MET A 49 3.46 0.59 -16.82
C MET A 49 4.83 0.53 -17.51
N VAL A 50 5.39 -0.67 -17.68
CA VAL A 50 6.69 -0.92 -18.32
C VAL A 50 6.49 -1.33 -19.79
N PRO A 51 7.19 -0.69 -20.76
CA PRO A 51 7.15 -1.12 -22.16
C PRO A 51 7.59 -2.59 -22.33
N PRO A 52 7.09 -3.32 -23.35
CA PRO A 52 7.57 -4.67 -23.64
C PRO A 52 9.09 -4.71 -23.86
N GLY A 53 9.76 -5.71 -23.27
CA GLY A 53 11.21 -5.90 -23.36
C GLY A 53 11.79 -6.54 -22.11
N GLU A 54 13.12 -6.61 -22.04
CA GLU A 54 13.87 -7.29 -20.97
C GLU A 54 13.51 -6.79 -19.57
N GLN A 55 13.32 -5.48 -19.39
CA GLN A 55 12.94 -4.88 -18.11
C GLN A 55 11.55 -5.36 -17.64
N ARG A 56 10.58 -5.48 -18.55
CA ARG A 56 9.25 -6.01 -18.23
C ARG A 56 9.31 -7.48 -17.84
N ASP A 57 10.13 -8.28 -18.53
CA ASP A 57 10.30 -9.70 -18.22
C ASP A 57 10.97 -9.90 -16.85
N LEU A 58 11.98 -9.07 -16.54
CA LEU A 58 12.60 -9.05 -15.22
C LEU A 58 11.60 -8.65 -14.13
N LEU A 59 10.71 -7.71 -14.43
CA LEU A 59 9.69 -7.25 -13.48
C LEU A 59 8.69 -8.37 -13.21
N GLY A 60 8.27 -9.10 -14.26
CA GLY A 60 7.39 -10.27 -14.12
C GLY A 60 7.99 -11.31 -13.17
N LYS A 61 9.28 -11.62 -13.31
CA LYS A 61 9.98 -12.53 -12.39
C LYS A 61 10.02 -12.01 -10.95
N LYS A 62 10.24 -10.70 -10.74
CA LYS A 62 10.21 -10.11 -9.39
C LYS A 62 8.82 -10.17 -8.76
N ILE A 63 7.77 -9.96 -9.54
CA ILE A 63 6.37 -10.10 -9.10
C ILE A 63 6.10 -11.55 -8.69
N ASP A 64 6.44 -12.52 -9.55
CA ASP A 64 6.24 -13.95 -9.25
C ASP A 64 7.00 -14.37 -7.98
N GLU A 65 8.24 -13.90 -7.82
CA GLU A 65 9.04 -14.16 -6.63
C GLU A 65 8.41 -13.54 -5.38
N PHE A 66 7.93 -12.31 -5.45
CA PHE A 66 7.24 -11.64 -4.35
C PHE A 66 5.97 -12.40 -3.94
N ILE A 67 5.14 -12.83 -4.90
CA ILE A 67 3.93 -13.61 -4.66
C ILE A 67 4.28 -14.94 -3.99
N ALA A 68 5.27 -15.67 -4.53
CA ALA A 68 5.70 -16.95 -3.96
C ALA A 68 6.25 -16.80 -2.53
N LYS A 69 6.94 -15.69 -2.22
CA LYS A 69 7.40 -15.38 -0.86
C LYS A 69 6.24 -15.04 0.07
N ALA A 70 5.24 -14.30 -0.41
CA ALA A 70 4.04 -13.98 0.36
C ALA A 70 3.24 -15.25 0.71
N GLU A 71 2.99 -16.13 -0.27
CA GLU A 71 2.29 -17.43 -0.07
C GLU A 71 3.01 -18.33 0.95
N LYS A 72 4.36 -18.29 0.97
CA LYS A 72 5.17 -19.07 1.92
C LYS A 72 5.31 -18.41 3.29
N ASN A 73 4.63 -17.28 3.54
CA ASN A 73 4.81 -16.46 4.75
C ASN A 73 6.27 -16.04 4.99
N GLU A 74 7.06 -15.90 3.91
CA GLU A 74 8.43 -15.36 3.97
C GLU A 74 8.41 -13.81 4.04
N LEU A 75 7.27 -13.20 3.72
CA LEU A 75 6.99 -11.78 3.92
C LEU A 75 5.97 -11.61 5.04
N SER A 76 6.09 -10.54 5.82
CA SER A 76 5.04 -10.15 6.77
C SER A 76 3.85 -9.52 6.05
N GLU A 77 2.69 -9.53 6.69
CA GLU A 77 1.51 -8.84 6.17
C GLU A 77 1.79 -7.35 5.91
N LYS A 78 2.52 -6.71 6.83
CA LYS A 78 2.90 -5.31 6.70
C LYS A 78 3.78 -5.07 5.47
N GLN A 79 4.74 -5.95 5.20
CA GLN A 79 5.57 -5.86 4.00
C GLN A 79 4.72 -5.94 2.72
N VAL A 80 3.77 -6.88 2.66
CA VAL A 80 2.87 -7.01 1.51
C VAL A 80 2.03 -5.74 1.34
N GLN A 81 1.40 -5.26 2.41
CA GLN A 81 0.58 -4.05 2.37
C GLN A 81 1.39 -2.81 1.98
N VAL A 82 2.61 -2.64 2.52
CA VAL A 82 3.49 -1.54 2.14
C VAL A 82 3.81 -1.61 0.64
N THR A 83 4.24 -2.75 0.11
CA THR A 83 4.54 -2.89 -1.32
C THR A 83 3.33 -2.56 -2.19
N VAL A 84 2.13 -3.05 -1.82
CA VAL A 84 0.90 -2.73 -2.55
C VAL A 84 0.55 -1.25 -2.50
N ALA A 85 0.59 -0.63 -1.31
CA ALA A 85 0.33 0.80 -1.14
C ALA A 85 1.27 1.65 -2.01
N ARG A 86 2.57 1.32 -2.03
CA ARG A 86 3.56 1.99 -2.86
C ARG A 86 3.25 1.82 -4.36
N GLY A 87 2.86 0.62 -4.79
CA GLY A 87 2.45 0.38 -6.17
C GLY A 87 1.22 1.20 -6.58
N PHE A 88 0.20 1.31 -5.72
CA PHE A 88 -0.94 2.18 -6.00
C PHE A 88 -0.56 3.66 -6.07
N ASN A 89 0.30 4.14 -5.17
CA ASN A 89 0.81 5.52 -5.22
C ASN A 89 1.58 5.80 -6.53
N MET A 90 2.39 4.85 -7.00
CA MET A 90 3.06 4.97 -8.31
C MET A 90 2.07 5.01 -9.47
N GLN A 91 0.98 4.25 -9.41
CA GLN A 91 -0.07 4.24 -10.45
C GLN A 91 -0.90 5.54 -10.49
N LEU A 92 -1.06 6.23 -9.36
CA LEU A 92 -1.70 7.55 -9.28
C LEU A 92 -0.76 8.71 -9.60
N SER A 93 0.56 8.50 -9.56
CA SER A 93 1.54 9.55 -9.81
C SER A 93 1.29 10.22 -11.17
N PRO A 94 1.29 11.56 -11.25
CA PRO A 94 1.19 12.26 -12.54
C PRO A 94 2.41 12.00 -13.43
N GLU A 95 3.54 11.63 -12.83
CA GLU A 95 4.76 11.27 -13.52
C GLU A 95 4.79 9.77 -13.78
N LYS A 96 5.20 9.38 -14.98
CA LYS A 96 5.35 7.96 -15.32
C LYS A 96 6.57 7.42 -14.57
N PRO A 97 6.40 6.40 -13.69
CA PRO A 97 7.53 5.81 -13.00
C PRO A 97 8.48 5.14 -14.00
N THR A 98 9.76 5.25 -13.70
CA THR A 98 10.82 4.53 -14.41
C THR A 98 10.73 3.03 -14.12
N PRO A 99 11.18 2.16 -15.03
CA PRO A 99 11.25 0.73 -14.77
C PRO A 99 12.00 0.41 -13.46
N GLU A 100 13.11 1.11 -13.21
CA GLU A 100 13.95 0.94 -12.02
C GLU A 100 13.17 1.24 -10.73
N GLU A 101 12.34 2.29 -10.71
CA GLU A 101 11.47 2.60 -9.56
C GLU A 101 10.45 1.48 -9.31
N ILE A 102 9.85 0.93 -10.36
CA ILE A 102 8.90 -0.18 -10.23
C ILE A 102 9.61 -1.44 -9.74
N HIS A 103 10.83 -1.71 -10.22
CA HIS A 103 11.63 -2.83 -9.72
C HIS A 103 11.99 -2.72 -8.24
N ALA A 104 12.23 -1.50 -7.75
CA ALA A 104 12.58 -1.24 -6.36
C ALA A 104 11.43 -1.49 -5.38
N LEU A 105 10.17 -1.52 -5.84
CA LEU A 105 9.00 -1.87 -5.02
C LEU A 105 9.14 -3.25 -4.35
N PHE A 106 9.77 -4.18 -5.06
CA PHE A 106 9.89 -5.59 -4.66
C PHE A 106 11.18 -5.88 -3.90
N ASP A 107 12.08 -4.90 -3.77
CA ASP A 107 13.30 -5.00 -2.99
C ASP A 107 13.00 -4.69 -1.51
N VAL A 108 12.10 -5.50 -0.93
CA VAL A 108 11.63 -5.31 0.45
C VAL A 108 12.75 -5.67 1.42
N PRO A 109 13.24 -4.72 2.25
CA PRO A 109 14.26 -5.03 3.23
C PRO A 109 13.70 -6.01 4.28
N PRO A 110 14.54 -6.92 4.81
CA PRO A 110 14.12 -7.82 5.87
C PRO A 110 13.58 -7.01 7.05
N GLU A 111 12.47 -7.47 7.61
CA GLU A 111 11.75 -6.79 8.69
C GLU A 111 12.69 -6.66 9.90
N ARG A 112 13.29 -5.48 10.05
CA ARG A 112 14.09 -5.17 11.24
C ARG A 112 13.08 -4.98 12.36
N SER A 113 13.10 -5.90 13.31
CA SER A 113 12.31 -5.88 14.55
C SER A 113 12.61 -4.59 15.31
N ARG A 114 11.94 -3.50 14.94
CA ARG A 114 11.85 -2.31 15.77
C ARG A 114 10.63 -2.51 16.66
N PRO A 115 10.80 -2.59 17.98
CA PRO A 115 9.67 -2.40 18.87
C PRO A 115 9.13 -1.00 18.58
N SER A 116 7.92 -0.91 18.05
CA SER A 116 7.13 0.32 18.10
C SER A 116 6.96 0.64 19.59
N GLU A 117 7.55 1.75 20.06
CA GLU A 117 7.44 2.19 21.47
C GLU A 117 6.00 2.59 21.87
N PHE A 118 5.05 2.58 20.92
CA PHE A 118 3.66 2.96 21.15
C PHE A 118 2.65 1.79 21.06
N ASP A 119 3.06 0.61 20.60
CA ASP A 119 2.20 -0.57 20.61
C ASP A 119 2.36 -1.34 21.94
N LYS A 120 1.62 -0.93 22.96
CA LYS A 120 1.36 -1.83 24.09
C LYS A 120 0.34 -2.88 23.61
N PRO A 121 0.72 -4.16 23.44
CA PRO A 121 -0.26 -5.15 23.04
C PRO A 121 -1.22 -5.39 24.21
N PRO A 122 -2.52 -5.62 23.96
CA PRO A 122 -3.39 -6.20 24.97
C PRO A 122 -2.79 -7.56 25.34
N ARG A 123 -2.56 -7.78 26.63
CA ARG A 123 -2.21 -9.10 27.17
C ARG A 123 -3.40 -10.02 26.91
N ASP A 124 -3.35 -10.78 25.83
CA ASP A 124 -4.24 -11.92 25.67
C ASP A 124 -3.52 -13.18 25.21
N LYS A 125 -3.97 -14.29 25.79
CA LYS A 125 -3.36 -15.61 25.77
C LYS A 125 -3.72 -16.31 24.47
N GLY A 126 -2.81 -16.30 23.51
CA GLY A 126 -2.91 -17.14 22.33
C GLY A 126 -1.67 -16.96 21.48
N ARG A 127 -0.77 -17.93 21.51
CA ARG A 127 0.47 -17.93 20.73
C ARG A 127 0.14 -18.18 19.24
N ARG A 128 -0.54 -17.24 18.59
CA ARG A 128 -0.53 -17.13 17.13
C ARG A 128 0.84 -16.59 16.75
N THR A 129 1.53 -17.28 15.86
CA THR A 129 2.75 -16.82 15.21
C THR A 129 2.51 -15.41 14.68
N ALA A 130 3.16 -14.40 15.27
CA ALA A 130 2.91 -12.99 15.02
C ALA A 130 3.18 -12.50 13.57
N ASN A 131 3.53 -13.42 12.67
CA ASN A 131 3.97 -13.15 11.30
C ASN A 131 3.09 -13.81 10.23
N GLU A 132 2.03 -14.52 10.59
CA GLU A 132 1.18 -15.20 9.61
C GLU A 132 0.26 -14.19 8.92
N ILE A 133 0.30 -14.15 7.59
CA ILE A 133 -0.50 -13.22 6.79
C ILE A 133 -1.97 -13.65 6.88
N ASN A 134 -2.87 -12.71 7.20
CA ASN A 134 -4.30 -12.95 6.99
C ASN A 134 -4.64 -12.75 5.50
N GLU A 135 -4.37 -13.78 4.70
CA GLU A 135 -4.47 -13.76 3.24
C GLU A 135 -5.83 -13.26 2.73
N GLU A 136 -6.92 -13.72 3.34
CA GLU A 136 -8.28 -13.33 2.96
C GLU A 136 -8.53 -11.83 3.19
N ARG A 137 -8.12 -11.33 4.36
CA ARG A 137 -8.24 -9.90 4.69
C ARG A 137 -7.40 -9.05 3.75
N VAL A 138 -6.14 -9.43 3.51
CA VAL A 138 -5.26 -8.68 2.61
C VAL A 138 -5.81 -8.71 1.19
N ALA A 139 -6.18 -9.87 0.66
CA ALA A 139 -6.76 -10.00 -0.67
C ALA A 139 -8.01 -9.12 -0.83
N HIS A 140 -8.90 -9.12 0.15
CA HIS A 140 -10.10 -8.28 0.13
C HIS A 140 -9.74 -6.78 0.10
N GLN A 141 -8.82 -6.33 0.97
CA GLN A 141 -8.37 -4.93 0.99
C GLN A 141 -7.70 -4.52 -0.32
N VAL A 142 -6.83 -5.37 -0.87
CA VAL A 142 -6.13 -5.09 -2.13
C VAL A 142 -7.14 -4.97 -3.27
N ARG A 143 -8.07 -5.91 -3.45
CA ARG A 143 -9.09 -5.83 -4.52
C ARG A 143 -9.92 -4.57 -4.43
N LYS A 144 -10.33 -4.20 -3.21
CA LYS A 144 -11.13 -3.00 -2.98
C LYS A 144 -10.39 -1.74 -3.38
N LEU A 145 -9.13 -1.62 -2.95
CA LEU A 145 -8.29 -0.49 -3.30
C LEU A 145 -7.87 -0.49 -4.76
N MET A 146 -7.77 -1.65 -5.42
CA MET A 146 -7.61 -1.72 -6.88
C MET A 146 -8.79 -1.07 -7.59
N SER A 147 -10.03 -1.37 -7.19
CA SER A 147 -11.24 -0.74 -7.76
C SER A 147 -11.21 0.77 -7.56
N ILE A 148 -11.01 1.21 -6.31
CA ILE A 148 -10.92 2.64 -5.96
C ILE A 148 -9.83 3.36 -6.76
N ASN A 149 -8.66 2.73 -6.91
CA ASN A 149 -7.56 3.27 -7.71
C ASN A 149 -7.91 3.38 -9.20
N GLN A 150 -8.59 2.37 -9.77
CA GLN A 150 -9.04 2.40 -11.16
C GLN A 150 -10.04 3.52 -11.39
N ASP A 151 -11.00 3.71 -10.49
CA ASP A 151 -11.99 4.79 -10.56
C ASP A 151 -11.32 6.17 -10.50
N MET A 152 -10.38 6.35 -9.55
CA MET A 152 -9.60 7.59 -9.44
C MET A 152 -8.77 7.87 -10.69
N ARG A 153 -8.08 6.85 -11.23
CA ARG A 153 -7.30 7.00 -12.47
C ARG A 153 -8.19 7.35 -13.66
N SER A 154 -9.39 6.76 -13.75
CA SER A 154 -10.36 7.10 -14.80
C SER A 154 -10.79 8.57 -14.72
N LEU A 155 -11.07 9.07 -13.51
CA LEU A 155 -11.41 10.49 -13.29
C LEU A 155 -10.25 11.42 -13.67
N ILE A 156 -9.02 11.10 -13.24
CA ILE A 156 -7.81 11.88 -13.54
C ILE A 156 -7.53 11.92 -15.06
N GLN A 157 -7.78 10.83 -15.78
CA GLN A 157 -7.57 10.76 -17.23
C GLN A 157 -8.66 11.49 -18.01
N THR A 158 -9.89 11.50 -17.50
CA THR A 158 -11.04 12.09 -18.19
C THR A 158 -11.05 13.60 -18.11
N ASP A 159 -10.67 14.17 -16.97
CA ASP A 159 -10.69 15.62 -16.78
C ASP A 159 -9.45 16.13 -16.01
N SER A 160 -8.75 17.06 -16.66
CA SER A 160 -7.55 17.71 -16.12
C SER A 160 -7.77 18.44 -14.79
N ALA A 161 -9.01 18.84 -14.47
CA ALA A 161 -9.37 19.44 -13.19
C ALA A 161 -9.11 18.48 -12.01
N TYR A 162 -9.16 17.16 -12.26
CA TYR A 162 -8.92 16.12 -11.26
C TYR A 162 -7.48 15.62 -11.21
N LYS A 163 -6.57 16.11 -12.05
CA LYS A 163 -5.13 15.78 -11.94
C LYS A 163 -4.55 16.05 -10.56
N GLU A 164 -5.17 16.96 -9.83
CA GLU A 164 -4.74 17.38 -8.51
C GLU A 164 -5.23 16.40 -7.44
N LEU A 165 -6.24 15.57 -7.72
CA LEU A 165 -6.72 14.53 -6.81
C LEU A 165 -5.60 13.57 -6.39
N SER A 166 -4.65 13.26 -7.28
CA SER A 166 -3.50 12.43 -6.93
C SER A 166 -2.58 13.05 -5.88
N LYS A 167 -2.64 14.37 -5.68
CA LYS A 167 -1.85 15.08 -4.65
C LYS A 167 -2.51 15.04 -3.28
N TYR A 168 -3.82 14.88 -3.24
CA TYR A 168 -4.61 14.82 -2.02
C TYR A 168 -4.99 13.39 -1.65
N THR A 169 -4.47 12.39 -2.37
CA THR A 169 -4.77 10.99 -2.13
C THR A 169 -3.47 10.19 -1.97
N MET A 170 -3.42 9.34 -0.93
CA MET A 170 -2.29 8.46 -0.69
C MET A 170 -2.74 7.10 -0.16
N PHE A 171 -2.21 6.03 -0.72
CA PHE A 171 -2.37 4.68 -0.16
C PHE A 171 -1.28 4.44 0.89
N VAL A 172 -1.67 3.88 2.04
CA VAL A 172 -0.80 3.69 3.20
C VAL A 172 -1.00 2.32 3.83
N ALA A 173 0.00 1.87 4.59
CA ALA A 173 0.00 0.58 5.28
C ALA A 173 0.47 0.73 6.74
N ASP A 174 -0.31 1.44 7.56
CA ASP A 174 -0.03 1.65 8.99
C ASP A 174 -0.81 0.67 9.87
N SER A 175 -2.13 0.85 9.98
CA SER A 175 -3.06 -0.05 10.68
C SER A 175 -3.71 -1.10 9.76
N GLY A 176 -3.12 -1.33 8.60
CA GLY A 176 -3.70 -2.07 7.48
C GLY A 176 -3.62 -1.26 6.19
N LEU A 177 -3.96 -1.90 5.07
CA LEU A 177 -3.95 -1.24 3.77
C LEU A 177 -5.16 -0.31 3.63
N GLN A 178 -4.89 0.99 3.44
CA GLN A 178 -5.89 2.05 3.41
C GLN A 178 -5.57 3.09 2.33
N VAL A 179 -6.57 3.88 1.95
CA VAL A 179 -6.39 5.13 1.20
C VAL A 179 -6.75 6.30 2.11
N VAL A 180 -5.87 7.29 2.16
CA VAL A 180 -6.06 8.53 2.91
C VAL A 180 -6.28 9.65 1.93
N ILE A 181 -7.37 10.39 2.14
CA ILE A 181 -7.71 11.52 1.29
C ILE A 181 -7.78 12.79 2.14
N ASP A 182 -7.02 13.80 1.73
CA ASP A 182 -7.00 15.08 2.39
C ASP A 182 -8.32 15.84 2.08
N PRO A 183 -9.13 16.17 3.11
CA PRO A 183 -10.41 16.83 2.93
C PRO A 183 -10.30 18.24 2.33
N ASN A 184 -9.11 18.85 2.36
CA ASN A 184 -8.87 20.15 1.75
C ASN A 184 -9.14 20.15 0.25
N PHE A 185 -9.02 19.00 -0.44
CA PHE A 185 -9.33 18.87 -1.86
C PHE A 185 -10.74 19.38 -2.20
N TYR A 186 -11.74 19.04 -1.36
CA TYR A 186 -13.13 19.48 -1.53
C TYR A 186 -13.37 20.90 -1.03
N GLN A 187 -12.66 21.33 0.02
CA GLN A 187 -12.89 22.63 0.63
C GLN A 187 -12.29 23.78 -0.18
N GLN A 188 -11.17 23.54 -0.86
CA GLN A 188 -10.40 24.58 -1.53
C GLN A 188 -10.77 24.80 -3.00
N ARG A 189 -11.51 23.87 -3.63
CA ARG A 189 -11.82 23.97 -5.05
C ARG A 189 -13.31 24.08 -5.33
N VAL A 190 -13.64 25.08 -6.14
CA VAL A 190 -14.86 25.10 -6.96
C VAL A 190 -14.67 24.07 -8.08
N LEU A 191 -14.66 22.79 -7.74
CA LEU A 191 -14.70 21.74 -8.77
C LEU A 191 -16.05 21.85 -9.48
N PRO A 192 -16.09 21.85 -10.82
CA PRO A 192 -17.36 21.73 -11.51
C PRO A 192 -18.05 20.45 -11.04
N HIS A 193 -19.33 20.56 -10.67
CA HIS A 193 -20.10 19.43 -10.17
C HIS A 193 -19.97 18.24 -11.12
N ASN A 194 -19.39 17.14 -10.63
CA ASN A 194 -19.22 15.91 -11.38
C ASN A 194 -19.91 14.77 -10.64
N PRO A 195 -21.06 14.30 -11.16
CA PRO A 195 -21.82 13.23 -10.53
C PRO A 195 -21.03 11.93 -10.30
N GLN A 196 -19.98 11.68 -11.10
CA GLN A 196 -19.12 10.51 -10.91
C GLN A 196 -18.20 10.67 -9.69
N LEU A 197 -17.61 11.86 -9.52
CA LEU A 197 -16.78 12.15 -8.35
C LEU A 197 -17.64 12.17 -7.08
N ASP A 198 -18.84 12.72 -7.12
CA ASP A 198 -19.74 12.76 -5.96
C ASP A 198 -20.18 11.36 -5.53
N ARG A 199 -20.49 10.48 -6.50
CA ARG A 199 -20.78 9.05 -6.21
C ARG A 199 -19.57 8.34 -5.62
N LEU A 200 -18.39 8.52 -6.22
CA LEU A 200 -17.16 7.94 -5.69
C LEU A 200 -16.93 8.41 -4.25
N TRP A 201 -17.10 9.71 -3.97
CA TRP A 201 -16.94 10.24 -2.63
C TRP A 201 -17.96 9.68 -1.64
N GLU A 202 -19.23 9.57 -2.04
CA GLU A 202 -20.27 8.97 -1.22
C GLU A 202 -19.96 7.50 -0.91
N GLU A 203 -19.51 6.74 -1.89
CA GLU A 203 -19.08 5.34 -1.72
C GLU A 203 -17.87 5.24 -0.80
N LEU A 204 -16.84 6.06 -1.04
CA LEU A 204 -15.64 6.13 -0.21
C LEU A 204 -15.97 6.52 1.24
N SER A 205 -16.93 7.43 1.45
CA SER A 205 -17.37 7.86 2.79
C SER A 205 -18.06 6.78 3.61
N LYS A 206 -18.63 5.75 2.94
CA LYS A 206 -19.24 4.59 3.61
C LYS A 206 -18.20 3.57 4.05
N GLU A 207 -16.94 3.73 3.67
CA GLU A 207 -15.89 2.72 3.79
C GLU A 207 -14.83 3.09 4.84
N GLU A 208 -15.29 3.40 6.06
CA GLU A 208 -14.50 3.93 7.18
C GLU A 208 -13.25 3.11 7.55
N GLN A 209 -13.18 1.83 7.18
CA GLN A 209 -12.03 0.95 7.47
C GLN A 209 -10.94 1.00 6.39
N THR A 210 -11.30 1.36 5.16
CA THR A 210 -10.44 1.32 3.98
C THR A 210 -10.11 2.73 3.48
N VAL A 211 -10.98 3.70 3.76
CA VAL A 211 -10.83 5.11 3.38
C VAL A 211 -10.81 5.96 4.64
N VAL A 212 -9.80 6.81 4.76
CA VAL A 212 -9.66 7.73 5.89
C VAL A 212 -9.59 9.16 5.35
N PHE A 213 -10.48 10.03 5.82
CA PHE A 213 -10.41 11.45 5.53
C PHE A 213 -9.63 12.17 6.63
N HIS A 214 -8.41 12.58 6.32
CA HIS A 214 -7.52 13.19 7.30
C HIS A 214 -6.53 14.11 6.61
N LYS A 215 -6.17 15.21 7.26
CA LYS A 215 -5.16 16.13 6.73
C LYS A 215 -3.79 15.47 6.79
N PHE A 216 -3.04 15.52 5.70
CA PHE A 216 -1.72 14.87 5.68
C PHE A 216 -0.74 15.48 6.69
N SER A 217 -0.86 16.79 6.97
CA SER A 217 -0.06 17.49 8.00
C SER A 217 -0.25 16.92 9.41
N GLU A 218 -1.38 16.26 9.67
CA GLU A 218 -1.71 15.66 10.97
C GLU A 218 -1.25 14.19 11.06
N MET A 219 -0.67 13.62 9.99
CA MET A 219 -0.24 12.21 9.92
C MET A 219 1.26 12.08 9.60
N PRO A 220 2.16 12.29 10.59
CA PRO A 220 3.61 12.26 10.37
C PRO A 220 4.12 10.91 9.84
N ASN A 221 3.47 9.80 10.18
CA ASN A 221 3.79 8.47 9.65
C ASN A 221 3.49 8.35 8.14
N ILE A 222 2.45 9.03 7.65
CA ILE A 222 2.10 9.06 6.23
C ILE A 222 3.11 9.88 5.46
N VAL A 223 3.53 11.02 6.01
CA VAL A 223 4.62 11.83 5.45
C VAL A 223 5.93 11.03 5.37
N GLU A 224 6.23 10.22 6.40
CA GLU A 224 7.38 9.29 6.36
C GLU A 224 7.24 8.25 5.24
N GLN A 225 6.07 7.61 5.10
CA GLN A 225 5.80 6.64 4.04
C GLN A 225 5.85 7.26 2.63
N ALA A 226 5.36 8.50 2.48
CA ALA A 226 5.46 9.26 1.25
C ALA A 226 6.91 9.47 0.84
N LEU A 227 7.75 9.91 1.78
CA LEU A 227 9.19 10.14 1.58
C LEU A 227 9.95 8.84 1.30
N ASP A 228 9.53 7.72 1.88
CA ASP A 228 10.07 6.40 1.56
C ASP A 228 9.84 6.01 0.09
N VAL A 229 8.76 6.50 -0.52
CA VAL A 229 8.40 6.21 -1.92
C VAL A 229 9.02 7.22 -2.87
N SER A 230 8.88 8.51 -2.58
CA SER A 230 9.31 9.59 -3.47
C SER A 230 10.80 9.91 -3.35
N ALA A 231 11.42 9.58 -2.21
CA ALA A 231 12.81 9.93 -1.93
C ALA A 231 13.55 8.87 -1.08
N PRO A 232 13.62 7.59 -1.52
CA PRO A 232 14.21 6.48 -0.76
C PRO A 232 15.71 6.65 -0.45
N PHE A 233 16.39 7.60 -1.11
CA PHE A 233 17.80 7.94 -0.93
C PHE A 233 18.04 9.00 0.16
N LEU A 234 17.00 9.71 0.63
CA LEU A 234 17.19 10.72 1.68
C LEU A 234 17.69 10.09 2.98
N PRO A 235 18.78 10.58 3.59
CA PRO A 235 19.20 10.17 4.92
C PRO A 235 18.08 10.31 5.97
N ARG A 236 17.96 9.35 6.89
CA ARG A 236 16.86 9.29 7.89
C ARG A 236 16.75 10.53 8.76
N ASN A 237 17.88 11.15 9.11
CA ASN A 237 17.92 12.39 9.86
C ASN A 237 17.27 13.55 9.10
N LEU A 238 17.43 13.61 7.77
CA LEU A 238 16.76 14.61 6.93
C LEU A 238 15.27 14.32 6.78
N ARG A 239 14.86 13.05 6.64
CA ARG A 239 13.43 12.69 6.62
C ARG A 239 12.70 13.12 7.89
N LYS A 240 13.29 12.88 9.06
CA LYS A 240 12.73 13.33 10.35
C LYS A 240 12.56 14.84 10.44
N ILE A 241 13.46 15.60 9.80
CA ILE A 241 13.36 17.06 9.76
C ILE A 241 12.22 17.50 8.84
N VAL A 242 12.03 16.85 7.69
CA VAL A 242 10.90 17.10 6.77
C VAL A 242 9.57 16.75 7.42
N ILE A 243 9.49 15.66 8.18
CA ILE A 243 8.27 15.25 8.91
C ILE A 243 7.91 16.23 10.04
N ASN A 244 8.91 16.82 10.70
CA ASN A 244 8.72 17.72 11.84
C ASN A 244 8.61 19.19 11.45
N ALA A 245 9.06 19.56 10.25
CA ALA A 245 8.69 20.82 9.65
C ALA A 245 7.21 20.67 9.25
N ASP A 246 6.37 21.58 9.70
CA ASP A 246 4.92 21.64 9.44
C ASP A 246 4.66 21.97 7.96
N ILE A 247 5.16 21.09 7.08
CA ILE A 247 5.14 21.21 5.64
C ILE A 247 3.71 20.87 5.24
N SER A 248 2.92 21.92 5.02
CA SER A 248 1.62 21.87 4.36
C SER A 248 1.67 20.86 3.20
N ALA A 249 0.62 20.06 3.04
CA ALA A 249 0.49 19.12 1.92
C ALA A 249 0.74 19.79 0.55
N ASP A 250 0.47 21.10 0.44
CA ASP A 250 0.79 21.91 -0.75
C ASP A 250 2.29 21.97 -1.07
N SER A 251 3.15 21.77 -0.06
CA SER A 251 4.61 21.75 -0.14
C SER A 251 5.24 20.36 -0.11
N LEU A 252 4.45 19.30 0.11
CA LEU A 252 4.92 17.90 -0.01
C LEU A 252 5.14 17.46 -1.46
N HIS A 253 4.73 18.30 -2.41
CA HIS A 253 5.15 18.23 -3.80
C HIS A 253 6.57 18.80 -3.99
N ILE A 254 7.53 18.28 -3.21
CA ILE A 254 8.92 18.35 -3.64
C ILE A 254 9.01 17.39 -4.82
N ASP A 255 9.02 17.97 -6.02
CA ASP A 255 9.26 17.28 -7.28
C ASP A 255 10.72 16.77 -7.29
N PHE A 256 10.97 15.67 -6.58
CA PHE A 256 12.28 15.01 -6.45
C PHE A 256 12.83 14.58 -7.82
N SER A 257 11.98 14.41 -8.84
CA SER A 257 12.40 14.11 -10.21
C SER A 257 13.32 15.19 -10.80
N LYS A 258 13.07 16.47 -10.49
CA LYS A 258 13.94 17.61 -10.87
C LYS A 258 15.29 17.62 -10.16
N PHE A 259 15.38 16.94 -9.02
CA PHE A 259 16.60 16.87 -8.22
C PHE A 259 17.48 15.67 -8.59
N MET A 260 16.89 14.61 -9.14
CA MET A 260 17.53 13.32 -9.45
C MET A 260 18.42 13.34 -10.70
N SER A 261 18.25 14.31 -11.59
CA SER A 261 18.94 14.37 -12.90
C SER A 261 20.19 15.26 -12.93
N ASN A 262 20.48 16.00 -11.85
CA ASN A 262 21.63 16.90 -11.79
C ASN A 262 22.24 16.95 -10.37
N PRO A 263 23.53 16.59 -10.19
CA PRO A 263 24.22 16.66 -8.89
C PRO A 263 24.16 18.04 -8.21
N ASP A 264 24.13 19.12 -9.01
CA ASP A 264 24.00 20.48 -8.50
C ASP A 264 22.60 20.77 -7.95
N SER A 265 21.57 20.03 -8.42
CA SER A 265 20.21 20.14 -7.90
C SER A 265 20.10 19.51 -6.52
N VAL A 266 20.72 18.34 -6.25
CA VAL A 266 20.75 17.74 -4.90
C VAL A 266 21.46 18.66 -3.91
N LYS A 267 22.57 19.28 -4.33
CA LYS A 267 23.26 20.28 -3.52
C LYS A 267 22.37 21.50 -3.24
N LYS A 268 21.70 22.04 -4.26
CA LYS A 268 20.71 23.12 -4.08
C LYS A 268 19.53 22.72 -3.20
N MET A 269 19.06 21.48 -3.28
CA MET A 269 17.99 20.97 -2.43
C MET A 269 18.43 20.96 -0.97
N ILE A 270 19.65 20.49 -0.69
CA ILE A 270 20.23 20.48 0.65
C ILE A 270 20.44 21.91 1.13
N GLU A 271 20.99 22.80 0.30
CA GLU A 271 21.20 24.22 0.63
C GLU A 271 19.88 24.94 0.88
N GLU A 272 18.86 24.71 0.07
CA GLU A 272 17.53 25.33 0.23
C GLU A 272 16.78 24.75 1.43
N SER A 273 16.91 23.44 1.68
CA SER A 273 16.40 22.82 2.90
C SER A 273 17.09 23.39 4.15
N MET A 274 18.41 23.60 4.11
CA MET A 274 19.15 24.23 5.20
C MET A 274 18.77 25.71 5.37
N ARG A 275 18.55 26.45 4.29
CA ARG A 275 18.07 27.84 4.31
C ARG A 275 16.69 27.95 4.95
N ILE A 276 15.74 27.11 4.53
CA ILE A 276 14.39 27.04 5.11
C ILE A 276 14.48 26.67 6.60
N LEU A 277 15.37 25.75 6.99
CA LEU A 277 15.57 25.38 8.40
C LEU A 277 16.17 26.50 9.24
N ASP A 278 17.07 27.30 8.68
CA ASP A 278 17.62 28.47 9.36
C ASP A 278 16.59 29.60 9.45
N GLU A 279 15.76 29.81 8.43
CA GLU A 279 14.63 30.76 8.47
C GLU A 279 13.56 30.35 9.50
N LEU A 280 13.29 29.05 9.65
CA LEU A 280 12.37 28.52 10.66
C LEU A 280 12.92 28.62 12.09
N LYS A 281 14.25 28.56 12.29
CA LYS A 281 14.88 28.82 13.59
C LYS A 281 14.78 30.28 14.02
N VAL A 282 14.71 31.22 13.07
CA VAL A 282 14.50 32.66 13.35
C VAL A 282 13.09 32.94 13.87
N TYR A 283 12.14 32.01 13.69
CA TYR A 283 10.74 32.13 14.14
C TYR A 283 10.39 31.32 15.39
N GLN A 284 11.38 30.74 16.09
CA GLN A 284 11.16 30.18 17.43
C GLN A 284 11.38 31.28 18.49
N PRO A 285 10.35 31.67 19.27
CA PRO A 285 10.52 32.54 20.44
C PRO A 285 11.30 31.86 21.56
#